data_AF-A0A1I3HU89-F1
#
_entry.id   AF-A0A1I3HU89-F1
#
_cell.length_a   1.000
_cell.length_b   1.000
_cell.length_c   1.000
_cell.angle_alpha   90.00
_cell.angle_beta   90.00
_cell.angle_gamma   90.00
#
_symmetry.space_group_name_H-M   'P 1'
#
loop_
_entity.id
_entity.type
_entity.pdbx_description
1 polymer ?
#
loop_
_entity_poly.entity_id
_entity_poly.type
_entity_poly.pdbx_seq_one_letter_code
_entity_poly.pdbx_strand_id
1 'polypeptide(L)'
;MSDNNWETQPRKKNGEFTFRHGRGIAQQAIEKTIIKLKDDEIRNFTRGGSYGYLRKFTAGNKKYEIHHMPSASASPLSRWKGPCIIMTKEDHEQTSSYKRTKAAKKYRRCQAKLISEGEFLQAESMDIKNIRRKFGDRYDKSIIEKLAYEAELEKEGIING
;
A
#
# COMPACT_ATOMS: atom_id res chain seq x y z
N MET A 1 39.11 1.87 35.10
CA MET A 1 38.24 1.70 36.28
C MET A 1 37.59 3.04 36.59
N SER A 2 36.36 2.98 37.10
CA SER A 2 35.41 4.04 37.46
C SER A 2 34.69 4.76 36.32
N ASP A 3 33.38 5.01 36.32
CA ASP A 3 32.19 4.30 36.81
C ASP A 3 31.03 5.10 36.20
N ASN A 4 30.33 4.53 35.20
CA ASN A 4 29.20 5.19 34.56
C ASN A 4 27.94 4.99 35.41
N ASN A 5 27.77 5.82 36.43
CA ASN A 5 26.56 5.89 37.23
C ASN A 5 25.46 6.66 36.46
N TRP A 6 24.49 5.94 35.89
CA TRP A 6 23.34 6.53 35.18
C TRP A 6 22.00 6.32 35.90
N GLU A 7 22.00 6.18 37.22
CA GLU A 7 20.74 6.19 37.96
C GLU A 7 20.04 7.55 37.80
N THR A 8 18.83 7.53 37.24
CA THR A 8 17.94 8.69 37.13
C THR A 8 17.54 9.12 38.53
N GLN A 9 18.27 10.08 39.08
CA GLN A 9 18.01 10.67 40.40
C GLN A 9 16.54 11.11 40.51
N PRO A 10 15.76 10.54 41.43
CA PRO A 10 14.34 10.86 41.54
C PRO A 10 14.19 12.28 42.11
N ARG A 11 13.36 13.11 41.48
CA ARG A 11 13.01 14.44 42.01
C ARG A 11 11.78 14.34 42.90
N LYS A 12 11.89 14.84 44.13
CA LYS A 12 10.75 15.04 45.04
C LYS A 12 9.90 16.20 44.55
N LYS A 13 8.61 15.95 44.37
CA LYS A 13 7.58 17.00 44.22
C LYS A 13 6.45 16.64 45.17
N ASN A 14 6.13 17.53 46.11
CA ASN A 14 5.07 17.34 47.11
C ASN A 14 5.22 16.07 47.98
N GLY A 15 6.45 15.70 48.36
CA GLY A 15 6.70 14.54 49.22
C GLY A 15 6.70 13.19 48.50
N GLU A 16 6.22 13.11 47.27
CA GLU A 16 6.28 11.91 46.44
C GLU A 16 7.49 11.94 45.48
N PHE A 17 8.15 10.79 45.35
CA PHE A 17 9.18 10.57 44.35
C PHE A 17 8.52 10.26 43.02
N THR A 18 8.69 11.14 42.03
CA THR A 18 8.17 10.89 40.68
C THR A 18 9.33 10.59 39.72
N PHE A 19 9.28 9.45 39.04
CA PHE A 19 10.21 9.11 37.96
C PHE A 19 9.68 9.70 36.64
N ARG A 20 10.38 10.69 36.08
CA ARG A 20 10.14 11.08 34.68
C ARG A 20 10.71 9.97 33.80
N HIS A 21 9.83 9.13 33.25
CA HIS A 21 10.16 8.22 32.16
C HIS A 21 10.37 9.02 30.87
N GLY A 22 11.50 9.74 30.78
CA GLY A 22 12.02 10.14 29.48
C GLY A 22 12.39 8.84 28.75
N ARG A 23 11.78 8.57 27.59
CA ARG A 23 12.04 7.33 26.83
C ARG A 23 13.55 7.16 26.68
N GLY A 24 14.11 6.15 27.33
CA GLY A 24 15.56 5.94 27.37
C GLY A 24 16.13 5.75 25.97
N ILE A 25 17.42 6.05 25.80
CA ILE A 25 18.16 5.89 24.54
C ILE A 25 18.00 4.49 23.91
N ALA A 26 17.93 3.44 24.73
CA ALA A 26 17.69 2.08 24.27
C ALA A 26 16.28 1.89 23.68
N GLN A 27 15.25 2.45 24.32
CA GLN A 27 13.88 2.36 23.83
C GLN A 27 13.71 3.14 22.52
N GLN A 28 14.35 4.29 22.38
CA GLN A 28 14.38 5.05 21.13
C GLN A 28 15.09 4.29 20.00
N ALA A 29 16.20 3.60 20.30
CA ALA A 29 16.91 2.77 19.32
C ALA A 29 16.08 1.56 18.88
N ILE A 30 15.36 0.92 19.81
CA ILE A 30 14.44 -0.18 19.51
C ILE A 30 13.28 0.33 18.63
N GLU A 31 12.64 1.44 18.99
CA GLU A 31 11.56 2.05 18.20
C GLU A 31 12.00 2.34 16.76
N LYS A 32 13.17 2.98 16.57
CA LYS A 32 13.73 3.26 15.24
C LYS A 32 14.02 1.98 14.44
N THR A 33 14.55 0.95 15.09
CA THR A 33 14.85 -0.34 14.43
C THR A 33 13.57 -1.03 13.98
N ILE A 34 12.53 -1.03 14.82
CA ILE A 34 11.22 -1.58 14.47
C ILE A 34 10.60 -0.81 13.30
N ILE A 35 10.70 0.52 13.28
CA ILE A 35 10.23 1.34 12.15
C ILE A 35 10.97 0.94 10.86
N LYS A 36 12.30 0.84 10.91
CA LYS A 36 13.09 0.45 9.74
C LYS A 36 12.74 -0.95 9.22
N LEU A 37 12.59 -1.93 10.11
CA LEU A 37 12.19 -3.28 9.72
C LEU A 37 10.78 -3.32 9.11
N LYS A 38 9.85 -2.53 9.65
CA LYS A 38 8.51 -2.36 9.05
C LYS A 38 8.59 -1.70 7.69
N ASP A 39 9.41 -0.67 7.51
CA ASP A 39 9.61 0.00 6.23
C ASP A 39 10.25 -0.91 5.19
N ASP A 40 11.20 -1.76 5.57
CA ASP A 40 11.83 -2.74 4.69
C ASP A 40 10.85 -3.87 4.32
N GLU A 41 10.02 -4.33 5.27
CA GLU A 41 8.93 -5.27 5.01
C GLU A 41 7.91 -4.66 4.03
N ILE A 42 7.48 -3.42 4.28
CA ILE A 42 6.56 -2.68 3.40
C ILE A 42 7.19 -2.51 2.01
N ARG A 43 8.45 -2.06 1.92
CA ARG A 43 9.18 -1.91 0.64
C ARG A 43 9.27 -3.21 -0.14
N ASN A 44 9.51 -4.34 0.54
CA ASN A 44 9.57 -5.64 -0.12
C ASN A 44 8.22 -6.05 -0.74
N PHE A 45 7.10 -5.52 -0.21
CA PHE A 45 5.74 -5.84 -0.63
C PHE A 45 4.94 -4.67 -1.23
N THR A 46 5.52 -3.49 -1.46
CA THR A 46 4.88 -2.40 -2.23
C THR A 46 5.44 -2.40 -3.65
N ARG A 47 4.91 -3.29 -4.49
CA ARG A 47 5.31 -3.45 -5.90
C ARG A 47 4.14 -3.22 -6.85
N GLY A 48 4.43 -2.75 -8.05
CA GLY A 48 3.50 -2.63 -9.17
C GLY A 48 3.82 -3.54 -10.34
N GLY A 49 2.83 -3.82 -11.19
CA GLY A 49 3.01 -4.59 -12.42
C GLY A 49 1.82 -5.51 -12.72
N SER A 50 2.05 -6.56 -13.52
CA SER A 50 1.01 -7.54 -13.83
C SER A 50 0.66 -8.41 -12.64
N TYR A 51 -0.61 -8.83 -12.53
CA TYR A 51 -1.04 -9.80 -11.51
C TYR A 51 -0.18 -11.06 -11.49
N GLY A 52 0.20 -11.59 -12.67
CA GLY A 52 1.02 -12.79 -12.78
C GLY A 52 2.43 -12.63 -12.22
N TYR A 53 3.04 -11.46 -12.41
CA TYR A 53 4.31 -11.11 -11.79
C TYR A 53 4.16 -10.98 -10.28
N LEU A 54 3.15 -10.22 -9.81
CA LEU A 54 2.97 -9.90 -8.40
C LEU A 54 2.59 -11.12 -7.53
N ARG A 55 1.89 -12.11 -8.11
CA ARG A 55 1.52 -13.35 -7.40
C ARG A 55 2.73 -14.12 -6.84
N LYS A 56 3.90 -13.97 -7.45
CA LYS A 56 5.14 -14.60 -6.96
C LYS A 56 5.55 -14.10 -5.57
N PHE A 57 5.17 -12.87 -5.23
CA PHE A 57 5.52 -12.24 -3.96
C PHE A 57 4.44 -12.48 -2.89
N THR A 58 3.16 -12.54 -3.28
CA THR A 58 2.06 -12.73 -2.31
C THR A 58 1.72 -14.20 -2.06
N ALA A 59 2.32 -15.15 -2.78
CA ALA A 59 2.05 -16.58 -2.62
C ALA A 59 2.30 -17.05 -1.17
N GLY A 60 1.30 -17.67 -0.55
CA GLY A 60 1.37 -18.13 0.84
C GLY A 60 1.26 -17.03 1.91
N ASN A 61 1.19 -15.76 1.51
CA ASN A 61 1.09 -14.63 2.43
C ASN A 61 -0.37 -14.17 2.58
N LYS A 62 -0.88 -14.14 3.82
CA LYS A 62 -2.26 -13.70 4.15
C LYS A 62 -2.37 -12.21 4.47
N LYS A 63 -1.24 -11.52 4.67
CA LYS A 63 -1.17 -10.09 5.04
C LYS A 63 -1.32 -9.17 3.83
N TYR A 64 -0.92 -9.63 2.65
CA TYR A 64 -0.90 -8.84 1.43
C TYR A 64 -1.83 -9.40 0.35
N GLU A 65 -2.47 -8.51 -0.38
CA GLU A 65 -3.34 -8.81 -1.51
C GLU A 65 -2.91 -7.99 -2.73
N ILE A 66 -3.29 -8.49 -3.92
CA ILE A 66 -3.02 -7.81 -5.20
C ILE A 66 -4.28 -7.06 -5.59
N HIS A 67 -4.16 -5.75 -5.78
CA HIS A 67 -5.23 -4.85 -6.16
C HIS A 67 -5.13 -4.48 -7.64
N HIS A 68 -6.11 -4.91 -8.44
CA HIS A 68 -6.24 -4.57 -9.85
C HIS A 68 -6.71 -3.13 -10.04
N MET A 69 -6.07 -2.41 -10.97
CA MET A 69 -6.38 -1.02 -11.33
C MET A 69 -6.28 -0.87 -12.85
N PRO A 70 -7.39 -0.74 -13.63
CA PRO A 70 -8.78 -0.85 -13.21
C PRO A 70 -9.13 -2.24 -12.66
N SER A 71 -10.26 -2.35 -11.96
CA SER A 71 -10.69 -3.65 -11.41
C SER A 71 -10.78 -4.76 -12.46
N ALA A 72 -10.37 -5.98 -12.10
CA ALA A 72 -10.34 -7.11 -13.04
C ALA A 72 -11.71 -7.46 -13.68
N SER A 73 -12.83 -7.14 -13.01
CA SER A 73 -14.16 -7.38 -13.59
C SER A 73 -14.62 -6.30 -14.57
N ALA A 74 -13.90 -5.18 -14.63
CA ALA A 74 -14.15 -4.08 -15.56
C ALA A 74 -13.12 -4.07 -16.70
N SER A 75 -11.89 -4.53 -16.44
CA SER A 75 -10.80 -4.59 -17.41
C SER A 75 -11.08 -5.59 -18.54
N PRO A 76 -10.74 -5.25 -19.80
CA PRO A 76 -10.79 -6.19 -20.92
C PRO A 76 -9.60 -7.17 -20.91
N LEU A 77 -8.57 -6.88 -20.10
CA LEU A 77 -7.39 -7.72 -19.98
C LEU A 77 -7.71 -8.99 -19.22
N SER A 78 -7.04 -10.08 -19.58
CA SER A 78 -7.05 -11.28 -18.73
C SER A 78 -6.54 -10.92 -17.34
N ARG A 79 -7.11 -11.57 -16.31
CA ARG A 79 -6.73 -11.33 -14.92
C ARG A 79 -5.21 -11.34 -14.70
N TRP A 80 -4.49 -12.23 -15.39
CA TRP A 80 -3.03 -12.40 -15.30
C TRP A 80 -2.23 -11.21 -15.84
N LYS A 81 -2.74 -10.56 -16.88
CA LYS A 81 -2.11 -9.40 -17.54
C LYS A 81 -2.58 -8.07 -16.95
N GLY A 82 -3.66 -8.05 -16.17
CA GLY A 82 -4.18 -6.82 -15.59
C GLY A 82 -3.15 -6.08 -14.73
N PRO A 83 -2.98 -4.75 -14.90
CA PRO A 83 -2.14 -3.92 -14.06
C PRO A 83 -2.64 -3.88 -12.62
N CYS A 84 -1.70 -3.94 -11.69
CA CYS A 84 -1.95 -4.13 -10.27
C CYS A 84 -0.89 -3.47 -9.40
N ILE A 85 -1.23 -3.29 -8.12
CA ILE A 85 -0.27 -3.07 -7.04
C ILE A 85 -0.47 -4.10 -5.93
N ILE A 86 0.58 -4.41 -5.16
CA ILE A 86 0.45 -5.13 -3.88
C ILE A 86 0.12 -4.11 -2.79
N MET A 87 -0.84 -4.46 -1.93
CA MET A 87 -1.20 -3.69 -0.73
C MET A 87 -1.54 -4.61 0.43
N THR A 88 -1.61 -4.07 1.65
CA THR A 88 -2.07 -4.86 2.79
C THR A 88 -3.54 -5.25 2.59
N LYS A 89 -3.95 -6.38 3.16
CA LYS A 89 -5.36 -6.80 3.13
C LYS A 89 -6.28 -5.76 3.77
N GLU A 90 -5.84 -5.18 4.88
CA GLU A 90 -6.57 -4.12 5.59
C GLU A 90 -6.79 -2.87 4.74
N ASP A 91 -5.78 -2.45 3.97
CA ASP A 91 -5.92 -1.31 3.06
C ASP A 91 -6.78 -1.70 1.86
N HIS A 92 -6.62 -2.92 1.31
CA HIS A 92 -7.45 -3.40 0.19
C HIS A 92 -8.93 -3.40 0.54
N GLU A 93 -9.28 -3.81 1.77
CA GLU A 93 -10.64 -3.84 2.29
C GLU A 93 -11.33 -2.47 2.26
N GLN A 94 -10.55 -1.40 2.32
CA GLN A 94 -11.05 -0.03 2.31
C GLN A 94 -11.22 0.54 0.90
N THR A 95 -10.64 -0.05 -0.14
CA THR A 95 -10.74 0.46 -1.52
C THR A 95 -12.17 0.38 -2.06
N SER A 96 -12.54 1.34 -2.92
CA SER A 96 -13.92 1.47 -3.42
C SER A 96 -14.36 0.31 -4.30
N SER A 97 -13.43 -0.39 -4.95
CA SER A 97 -13.71 -1.53 -5.82
C SER A 97 -13.78 -2.87 -5.06
N TYR A 98 -13.51 -2.88 -3.75
CA TYR A 98 -13.39 -4.08 -2.94
C TYR A 98 -14.70 -4.83 -2.69
N LYS A 99 -14.64 -6.18 -2.69
CA LYS A 99 -15.76 -7.10 -2.41
C LYS A 99 -17.00 -6.89 -3.30
N ARG A 100 -18.16 -7.41 -2.87
CA ARG A 100 -19.42 -7.52 -3.63
C ARG A 100 -20.51 -6.54 -3.16
N THR A 101 -20.15 -5.46 -2.48
CA THR A 101 -21.12 -4.47 -2.01
C THR A 101 -21.79 -3.73 -3.17
N LYS A 102 -22.98 -3.15 -2.94
CA LYS A 102 -23.70 -2.35 -3.97
C LYS A 102 -22.85 -1.18 -4.47
N ALA A 103 -22.12 -0.52 -3.55
CA ALA A 103 -21.20 0.57 -3.88
C ALA A 103 -20.04 0.10 -4.76
N ALA A 104 -19.37 -1.01 -4.40
CA ALA A 104 -18.27 -1.55 -5.19
C ALA A 104 -18.71 -2.00 -6.58
N LYS A 105 -19.90 -2.62 -6.70
CA LYS A 105 -20.48 -2.96 -8.01
C LYS A 105 -20.75 -1.71 -8.85
N LYS A 106 -21.27 -0.62 -8.26
CA LYS A 106 -21.49 0.66 -8.97
C LYS A 106 -20.16 1.23 -9.44
N TYR A 107 -19.16 1.25 -8.57
CA TYR A 107 -17.81 1.72 -8.90
C TYR A 107 -17.20 0.97 -10.09
N ARG A 108 -17.23 -0.36 -10.08
CA ARG A 108 -16.72 -1.17 -11.20
C ARG A 108 -17.51 -1.01 -12.49
N ARG A 109 -18.82 -0.72 -12.42
CA ARG A 109 -19.61 -0.35 -13.61
C ARG A 109 -19.19 0.98 -14.21
N CYS A 110 -18.87 1.97 -13.38
CA CYS A 110 -18.33 3.25 -13.86
C CYS A 110 -17.00 3.03 -14.61
N GLN A 111 -16.11 2.20 -14.05
CA GLN A 111 -14.87 1.81 -14.74
C GLN A 111 -15.15 1.12 -16.08
N ALA A 112 -16.06 0.13 -16.11
CA ALA A 112 -16.40 -0.59 -17.32
C ALA A 112 -16.99 0.35 -18.40
N LYS A 113 -17.79 1.35 -18.01
CA LYS A 113 -18.32 2.36 -18.93
C LYS A 113 -17.20 3.19 -19.57
N LEU A 114 -16.29 3.72 -18.75
CA LEU A 114 -15.13 4.47 -19.24
C LEU A 114 -14.29 3.63 -20.22
N ILE A 115 -13.97 2.39 -19.84
CA ILE A 115 -13.23 1.47 -20.70
C ILE A 115 -13.96 1.23 -22.03
N SER A 116 -15.28 1.05 -22.03
CA SER A 116 -16.05 0.87 -23.27
C SER A 116 -16.08 2.11 -24.16
N GLU A 117 -15.84 3.29 -23.57
CA GLU A 117 -15.75 4.59 -24.27
C GLU A 117 -14.30 4.88 -24.74
N GLY A 118 -13.37 3.94 -24.55
CA GLY A 118 -11.95 4.10 -24.89
C GLY A 118 -11.11 4.76 -23.79
N GLU A 119 -11.72 5.09 -22.65
CA GLU A 119 -11.13 5.89 -21.58
C GLU A 119 -10.49 5.01 -20.50
N PHE A 120 -9.53 4.15 -20.89
CA PHE A 120 -8.88 3.21 -19.96
C PHE A 120 -8.15 3.95 -18.84
N LEU A 121 -7.34 4.96 -19.18
CA LEU A 121 -6.60 5.75 -18.19
C LEU A 121 -7.52 6.51 -17.23
N GLN A 122 -8.72 6.92 -17.67
CA GLN A 122 -9.69 7.53 -16.75
C GLN A 122 -10.25 6.52 -15.75
N ALA A 123 -10.57 5.30 -16.19
CA ALA A 123 -11.02 4.22 -15.32
C ALA A 123 -9.96 3.83 -14.27
N GLU A 124 -8.69 3.90 -14.68
CA GLU A 124 -7.50 3.64 -13.89
C GLU A 124 -7.26 4.77 -12.85
N SER A 125 -7.38 6.02 -13.30
CA SER A 125 -7.31 7.23 -12.47
C SER A 125 -8.31 7.22 -11.31
N MET A 126 -9.48 6.57 -11.48
CA MET A 126 -10.43 6.39 -10.37
C MET A 126 -9.78 5.67 -9.18
N ASP A 127 -9.03 4.58 -9.44
CA ASP A 127 -8.39 3.78 -8.41
C ASP A 127 -7.19 4.51 -7.80
N ILE A 128 -6.35 5.16 -8.62
CA ILE A 128 -5.22 5.97 -8.12
C ILE A 128 -5.72 7.05 -7.16
N LYS A 129 -6.77 7.79 -7.54
CA LYS A 129 -7.38 8.82 -6.68
C LYS A 129 -8.02 8.23 -5.43
N ASN A 130 -8.59 7.02 -5.52
CA ASN A 130 -9.17 6.33 -4.37
C ASN A 130 -8.10 5.95 -3.35
N ILE A 131 -7.00 5.37 -3.82
CA ILE A 131 -5.86 4.94 -3.00
C ILE A 131 -5.21 6.16 -2.34
N ARG A 132 -4.88 7.21 -3.12
CA ARG A 132 -4.26 8.43 -2.57
C ARG A 132 -5.12 9.12 -1.53
N ARG A 133 -6.44 9.19 -1.74
CA ARG A 133 -7.38 9.77 -0.76
C ARG A 133 -7.39 8.99 0.56
N LYS A 134 -7.15 7.68 0.53
CA LYS A 134 -7.23 6.81 1.72
C LYS A 134 -5.89 6.64 2.43
N PHE A 135 -4.80 6.61 1.67
CA PHE A 135 -3.50 6.16 2.17
C PHE A 135 -2.37 7.16 1.92
N GLY A 136 -2.66 8.34 1.36
CA GLY A 136 -1.64 9.33 1.00
C GLY A 136 -0.69 8.80 -0.06
N ASP A 137 0.60 8.98 0.16
CA ASP A 137 1.70 8.60 -0.74
C ASP A 137 2.22 7.17 -0.51
N ARG A 138 1.65 6.42 0.44
CA ARG A 138 2.11 5.07 0.85
C ARG A 138 2.33 4.13 -0.34
N TYR A 139 1.51 4.23 -1.37
CA TYR A 139 1.52 3.35 -2.55
C TYR A 139 2.03 4.03 -3.83
N ASP A 140 2.59 5.25 -3.76
CA ASP A 140 3.03 5.96 -4.97
C ASP A 140 4.14 5.22 -5.73
N LYS A 141 5.06 4.56 -5.02
CA LYS A 141 6.11 3.76 -5.66
C LYS A 141 5.55 2.58 -6.45
N SER A 142 4.61 1.82 -5.87
CA SER A 142 3.98 0.71 -6.58
C SER A 142 3.09 1.19 -7.72
N ILE A 143 2.43 2.34 -7.56
CA ILE A 143 1.68 2.98 -8.66
C ILE A 143 2.62 3.34 -9.82
N ILE A 144 3.80 3.90 -9.55
CA ILE A 144 4.80 4.22 -10.58
C ILE A 144 5.26 2.95 -11.32
N GLU A 145 5.58 1.87 -10.60
CA GLU A 145 5.96 0.59 -11.22
C GLU A 145 4.83 0.00 -12.08
N LYS A 146 3.59 0.11 -11.62
CA LYS A 146 2.40 -0.30 -12.37
C LYS A 146 2.22 0.54 -13.64
N LEU A 147 2.39 1.87 -13.56
CA LEU A 147 2.32 2.77 -14.73
C LEU A 147 3.41 2.45 -15.75
N ALA A 148 4.63 2.12 -15.30
CA ALA A 148 5.69 1.67 -16.20
C ALA A 148 5.32 0.38 -16.94
N TYR A 149 4.68 -0.58 -16.26
CA TYR A 149 4.15 -1.77 -16.91
C TYR A 149 3.04 -1.47 -17.93
N GLU A 150 2.14 -0.53 -17.63
CA GLU A 150 1.10 -0.11 -18.58
C GLU A 150 1.65 0.58 -19.82
N ALA A 151 2.70 1.40 -19.68
CA ALA A 151 3.35 2.02 -20.82
C ALA A 151 3.89 0.98 -21.82
N GLU A 152 4.38 -0.17 -21.33
CA GLU A 152 4.76 -1.29 -22.21
C GLU A 152 3.52 -1.93 -22.87
N LEU A 153 2.41 -2.09 -22.16
CA LEU A 153 1.16 -2.62 -22.76
C LEU A 153 0.60 -1.69 -23.83
N GLU A 154 0.67 -0.37 -23.62
CA GLU A 154 0.23 0.64 -24.59
C GLU A 154 1.11 0.60 -25.84
N LYS A 155 2.43 0.52 -25.67
CA LYS A 155 3.39 0.36 -26.77
C LYS A 155 3.17 -0.92 -27.58
N GLU A 156 2.74 -1.99 -26.93
CA GLU A 156 2.36 -3.26 -27.58
C GLU A 156 0.96 -3.23 -28.22
N GLY A 157 0.20 -2.13 -28.07
CA GLY A 157 -1.17 -1.99 -28.58
C GLY A 157 -2.20 -2.86 -27.86
N ILE A 158 -1.90 -3.30 -26.63
CA ILE A 158 -2.77 -4.15 -25.82
C ILE A 158 -3.84 -3.31 -25.09
N ILE A 159 -3.51 -2.07 -24.74
CA ILE A 159 -4.43 -1.08 -24.16
C ILE A 159 -4.34 0.22 -24.96
N ASN A 160 -5.43 1.01 -24.92
CA ASN A 160 -5.46 2.36 -25.49
C ASN A 160 -5.19 3.36 -24.36
N GLY A 161 -4.19 4.23 -24.56
CA GLY A 161 -3.94 5.41 -23.73
C GLY A 161 -4.93 6.53 -23.98
#